data_AF-J8FLW9-F1
#
_entry.id   AF-J8FLW9-F1
#
_cell.length_a   1.000
_cell.length_b   1.000
_cell.length_c   1.000
_cell.angle_alpha   90.00
_cell.angle_beta   90.00
_cell.angle_gamma   90.00
#
_symmetry.space_group_name_H-M   'P 1'
#
loop_
_entity.id
_entity.type
_entity.pdbx_description
1 polymer ?
#
loop_
_entity_poly.entity_id
_entity_poly.type
_entity_poly.pdbx_seq_one_letter_code
_entity_poly.pdbx_strand_id
1 'polypeptide(L)'
;MKQQVKRLLLTTSVALLVAPISAYAHPGRTDANGGHTCRTNCEKWGLQYGEYHYHNKPASSSGTTSPAPSQNNNGAVEAERQAEAQHNAEAEKQRAGRRTA
;
A
#
# COMPACT_ATOMS: atom_id res chain seq x y z
N MET A 1 20.05 48.09 -6.95
CA MET A 1 20.28 46.70 -6.49
C MET A 1 19.15 46.13 -5.65
N LYS A 2 18.67 46.82 -4.60
CA LYS A 2 17.58 46.32 -3.71
C LYS A 2 16.29 45.89 -4.43
N GLN A 3 15.88 46.62 -5.48
CA GLN A 3 14.68 46.27 -6.24
C GLN A 3 14.86 45.03 -7.13
N GLN A 4 16.07 44.79 -7.63
CA GLN A 4 16.38 43.60 -8.42
C GLN A 4 16.42 42.34 -7.54
N VAL A 5 16.92 42.47 -6.30
CA VAL A 5 16.87 41.38 -5.31
C VAL A 5 15.42 41.04 -4.94
N LYS A 6 14.56 42.04 -4.74
CA LYS A 6 13.12 41.80 -4.46
C LYS A 6 12.42 41.07 -5.61
N ARG A 7 12.67 41.49 -6.86
CA ARG A 7 12.09 40.84 -8.04
C ARG A 7 12.60 39.41 -8.19
N LEU A 8 13.90 39.18 -7.99
CA LEU A 8 14.50 37.86 -8.04
C LEU A 8 13.94 36.92 -6.95
N LEU A 9 13.75 37.41 -5.73
CA LEU A 9 13.15 36.63 -4.63
C LEU A 9 11.68 36.29 -4.93
N LEU A 10 10.92 37.23 -5.49
CA LEU A 10 9.52 37.00 -5.83
C LEU A 10 9.37 35.96 -6.95
N THR A 11 10.17 36.06 -8.01
CA THR A 11 10.09 35.12 -9.14
C THR A 11 10.55 33.71 -8.76
N THR A 12 11.63 33.58 -7.97
CA THR A 12 12.09 32.28 -7.48
C THR A 12 11.07 31.63 -6.54
N SER A 13 10.44 32.40 -5.64
CA SER A 13 9.39 31.87 -4.76
C SER A 13 8.19 31.32 -5.54
N VAL A 14 7.75 32.01 -6.60
CA VAL A 14 6.65 31.54 -7.46
C VAL A 14 7.06 30.30 -8.25
N ALA A 15 8.29 30.23 -8.75
CA ALA A 15 8.78 29.06 -9.49
C ALA A 15 8.79 27.77 -8.66
N LEU A 16 9.11 27.85 -7.35
CA LEU A 16 9.09 26.70 -6.45
C LEU A 16 7.69 26.12 -6.23
N LEU A 17 6.63 26.94 -6.33
CA LEU A 17 5.24 26.51 -6.11
C LEU A 17 4.67 25.67 -7.27
N VAL A 18 5.21 25.84 -8.48
CA VAL A 18 4.70 25.18 -9.71
C VAL A 18 5.54 23.95 -10.09
N ALA A 19 6.64 23.69 -9.36
CA ALA A 19 7.48 22.53 -9.62
C ALA A 19 6.74 21.22 -9.26
N PRO A 20 6.62 20.25 -10.19
CA PRO A 20 6.01 18.97 -9.89
C PRO A 20 6.84 18.21 -8.85
N ILE A 21 6.22 17.84 -7.72
CA ILE A 21 6.83 16.99 -6.71
C ILE A 21 6.52 15.53 -7.01
N SER A 22 7.57 14.72 -7.21
CA SER A 22 7.42 13.26 -7.32
C SER A 22 7.23 12.68 -5.92
N ALA A 23 6.01 12.24 -5.61
CA ALA A 23 5.72 11.51 -4.38
C ALA A 23 5.72 10.00 -4.64
N TYR A 24 6.60 9.27 -3.96
CA TYR A 24 6.56 7.81 -3.94
C TYR A 24 5.63 7.36 -2.81
N ALA A 25 4.40 6.99 -3.17
CA ALA A 25 3.48 6.39 -2.21
C ALA A 25 3.99 5.00 -1.80
N HIS A 26 4.27 4.83 -0.51
CA HIS A 26 4.49 3.49 0.03
C HIS A 26 3.15 2.73 0.06
N PRO A 27 3.16 1.44 -0.30
CA PRO A 27 1.95 0.63 -0.30
C PRO A 27 1.47 0.36 1.12
N GLY A 28 0.25 0.82 1.44
CA GLY A 28 -0.41 0.59 2.71
C GLY A 28 -0.38 1.82 3.63
N ARG A 29 -1.50 2.06 4.32
CA ARG A 29 -1.57 3.01 5.44
C ARG A 29 -1.24 2.25 6.72
N THR A 30 -0.43 2.83 7.59
CA THR A 30 -0.26 2.32 8.95
C THR A 30 -1.60 2.35 9.67
N ASP A 31 -2.01 1.20 10.20
CA ASP A 31 -3.24 1.03 10.94
C ASP A 31 -3.06 1.40 12.43
N ALA A 32 -4.12 1.24 13.22
CA ALA A 32 -4.11 1.54 14.65
C ALA A 32 -3.16 0.63 15.45
N ASN A 33 -2.74 -0.51 14.90
CA ASN A 33 -1.80 -1.44 15.53
C ASN A 33 -0.34 -1.09 15.21
N GLY A 34 -0.08 -0.07 14.38
CA GLY A 34 1.27 0.38 14.06
C GLY A 34 1.94 -0.42 12.94
N GLY A 35 1.17 -1.10 12.09
CA GLY A 35 1.66 -1.78 10.89
C GLY A 35 0.75 -1.63 9.68
N HIS A 36 1.02 -2.35 8.60
CA HIS A 36 0.20 -2.33 7.38
C HIS A 36 0.29 -3.64 6.59
N THR A 37 -0.76 -4.01 5.87
CA THR A 37 -0.73 -5.10 4.89
C THR A 37 -0.24 -4.60 3.53
N CYS A 38 0.77 -5.27 2.96
CA CYS A 38 1.22 -4.95 1.61
C CYS A 38 0.27 -5.51 0.54
N ARG A 39 -0.18 -4.64 -0.37
CA ARG A 39 -1.08 -4.99 -1.49
C ARG A 39 -0.58 -4.61 -2.88
N THR A 40 0.47 -3.82 -2.99
CA THR A 40 1.01 -3.40 -4.29
C THR A 40 2.52 -3.25 -4.20
N ASN A 41 3.26 -3.68 -5.22
CA ASN A 41 4.73 -3.55 -5.29
C ASN A 41 5.47 -4.15 -4.09
N CYS A 42 4.97 -5.25 -3.50
CA CYS A 42 5.46 -5.82 -2.24
C CYS A 42 6.90 -6.36 -2.36
N GLU A 43 7.20 -6.97 -3.49
CA GLU A 43 8.50 -7.56 -3.80
C GLU A 43 9.60 -6.50 -3.81
N LYS A 44 9.28 -5.26 -4.22
CA LYS A 44 10.21 -4.12 -4.19
C LYS A 44 10.63 -3.76 -2.75
N TRP A 45 9.80 -4.08 -1.77
CA TRP A 45 10.03 -3.82 -0.35
C TRP A 45 10.47 -5.07 0.41
N GLY A 46 10.73 -6.19 -0.29
CA GLY A 46 11.12 -7.46 0.34
C GLY A 46 10.00 -8.13 1.13
N LEU A 47 8.73 -7.79 0.83
CA LEU A 47 7.54 -8.36 1.45
C LEU A 47 6.80 -9.24 0.44
N GLN A 48 6.07 -10.24 0.94
CA GLN A 48 5.13 -11.01 0.13
C GLN A 48 3.80 -10.26 -0.04
N TYR A 49 3.08 -10.55 -1.12
CA TYR A 49 1.72 -10.02 -1.29
C TYR A 49 0.81 -10.51 -0.15
N GLY A 50 0.15 -9.58 0.53
CA GLY A 50 -0.69 -9.87 1.70
C GLY A 50 0.08 -9.96 3.03
N GLU A 51 1.41 -9.81 3.04
CA GLU A 51 2.19 -9.81 4.27
C GLU A 51 1.93 -8.53 5.08
N TYR A 52 1.85 -8.67 6.41
CA TYR A 52 1.66 -7.56 7.35
C TYR A 52 2.99 -7.11 7.96
N HIS A 53 3.33 -5.83 7.79
CA HIS A 53 4.59 -5.21 8.21
C HIS A 53 4.39 -4.23 9.37
N TYR A 54 5.12 -4.40 10.48
CA TYR A 54 5.09 -3.49 11.64
C TYR A 54 6.20 -2.44 11.58
N HIS A 55 5.85 -1.16 11.80
CA HIS A 55 6.82 -0.07 11.86
C HIS A 55 7.48 0.10 13.25
N ASN A 56 6.79 -0.32 14.31
CA ASN A 56 7.15 0.01 15.69
C ASN A 56 7.81 -1.16 16.44
N LYS A 57 8.84 -1.79 15.87
CA LYS A 57 9.71 -2.64 16.70
C LYS A 57 10.63 -1.73 17.54
N PRO A 58 10.68 -1.85 18.88
CA PRO A 58 11.82 -1.29 19.61
C PRO A 58 13.09 -1.90 19.00
N ALA A 59 14.08 -1.06 18.69
CA ALA A 59 15.31 -1.49 18.02
C ALA A 59 15.98 -2.61 18.82
N SER A 60 15.72 -3.85 18.43
CA SER A 60 16.54 -4.99 18.82
C SER A 60 17.63 -5.06 17.77
N SER A 61 18.79 -4.53 18.13
CA SER A 61 20.07 -4.87 17.53
C SER A 61 20.14 -6.34 17.15
N SER A 62 20.65 -6.61 15.94
CA SER A 62 21.31 -7.82 15.46
C SER A 62 20.68 -8.35 14.18
N GLY A 63 21.47 -8.28 13.10
CA GLY A 63 21.22 -9.08 11.92
C GLY A 63 21.22 -10.56 12.28
N THR A 64 20.23 -11.28 11.79
CA THR A 64 20.33 -12.69 11.38
C THR A 64 19.15 -12.91 10.46
N THR A 65 19.43 -13.09 9.17
CA THR A 65 18.54 -13.76 8.23
C THR A 65 18.32 -15.19 8.72
N SER A 66 17.27 -15.40 9.51
CA SER A 66 16.69 -16.73 9.71
C SER A 66 15.52 -16.86 8.76
N PRO A 67 15.47 -17.88 7.88
CA PRO A 67 14.30 -18.11 7.04
C PRO A 67 13.09 -18.35 7.96
N ALA A 68 12.04 -17.56 7.76
CA ALA A 68 10.79 -17.73 8.48
C ALA A 68 10.26 -19.17 8.26
N PRO A 69 9.66 -19.81 9.28
CA PRO A 69 9.04 -21.11 9.08
C PRO A 69 7.91 -20.93 8.06
N SER A 70 7.97 -21.68 6.97
CA SER A 70 6.90 -21.75 5.98
C SER A 70 5.64 -22.28 6.66
N GLN A 71 4.79 -21.37 7.12
CA GLN A 71 3.44 -21.73 7.51
C GLN A 71 2.65 -21.95 6.23
N ASN A 72 2.37 -23.22 5.94
CA ASN A 72 1.42 -23.64 4.92
C ASN A 72 0.04 -23.05 5.27
N ASN A 73 -0.26 -21.89 4.69
CA ASN A 73 -1.52 -21.18 4.85
C ASN A 73 -2.52 -21.52 3.73
N ASN A 74 -2.33 -22.65 3.03
CA ASN A 74 -3.16 -23.03 1.88
C ASN A 74 -4.65 -23.13 2.24
N GLY A 75 -4.98 -23.46 3.50
CA GLY A 75 -6.36 -23.50 3.98
C GLY A 75 -7.01 -22.12 4.12
N ALA A 76 -6.26 -21.11 4.54
CA ALA A 76 -6.80 -19.74 4.71
C ALA A 76 -7.01 -19.06 3.35
N VAL A 77 -6.07 -19.27 2.43
CA VAL A 77 -6.14 -18.74 1.06
C VAL A 77 -7.29 -19.39 0.27
N GLU A 78 -7.53 -20.69 0.47
CA GLU A 78 -8.66 -21.39 -0.17
C GLU A 78 -10.01 -20.93 0.41
N ALA A 79 -10.09 -20.63 1.71
CA ALA A 79 -11.30 -20.11 2.34
C ALA A 79 -11.66 -18.69 1.83
N GLU A 80 -10.67 -17.80 1.68
CA GLU A 80 -10.88 -16.47 1.08
C GLU A 80 -11.31 -16.57 -0.39
N ARG A 81 -10.67 -17.46 -1.18
CA ARG A 81 -11.04 -17.70 -2.58
C ARG A 81 -12.47 -18.24 -2.71
N GLN A 82 -12.91 -19.11 -1.79
CA GLN A 82 -14.27 -19.64 -1.79
C GLN A 82 -15.30 -18.57 -1.38
N ALA A 83 -14.98 -17.71 -0.41
CA ALA A 83 -15.85 -16.60 -0.02
C ALA A 83 -16.02 -15.57 -1.16
N GLU A 84 -14.94 -15.24 -1.87
CA GLU A 84 -14.99 -14.34 -3.01
C GLU A 84 -15.74 -14.95 -4.21
N ALA A 85 -15.57 -16.25 -4.47
CA ALA A 85 -16.33 -16.97 -5.49
C ALA A 85 -17.85 -17.00 -5.18
N GLN A 86 -18.22 -17.19 -3.91
CA GLN A 86 -19.61 -17.14 -3.47
C GLN A 86 -20.21 -15.75 -3.66
N HIS A 87 -19.50 -14.69 -3.26
CA HIS A 87 -19.93 -13.31 -3.46
C HIS A 87 -20.13 -12.98 -4.96
N ASN A 88 -19.23 -13.43 -5.82
CA ASN A 88 -19.32 -13.19 -7.26
C ASN A 88 -20.45 -14.00 -7.92
N ALA A 89 -20.68 -15.24 -7.49
CA ALA A 89 -21.80 -16.05 -7.97
C ALA A 89 -23.17 -15.48 -7.55
N GLU A 90 -23.26 -14.91 -6.36
CA GLU A 90 -24.47 -14.24 -5.90
C GLU A 90 -24.72 -12.93 -6.66
N ALA A 91 -23.67 -12.13 -6.90
CA ALA A 91 -23.76 -10.95 -7.75
C ALA A 91 -24.18 -11.28 -9.20
N GLU A 92 -23.73 -12.42 -9.75
CA GLU A 92 -24.13 -12.88 -11.08
C GLU A 92 -25.60 -13.32 -11.12
N LYS A 93 -26.09 -14.06 -10.11
CA LYS A 93 -27.51 -14.43 -9.99
C LYS A 93 -28.41 -13.20 -9.88
N GLN A 94 -28.00 -12.18 -9.14
CA GLN A 94 -28.75 -10.92 -9.05
C GLN A 94 -28.78 -10.17 -10.40
N ARG A 95 -27.70 -10.24 -11.20
CA ARG A 95 -27.68 -9.66 -12.56
C ARG A 95 -28.52 -10.48 -13.56
N ALA A 96 -28.54 -11.80 -13.44
CA ALA A 96 -29.37 -12.67 -14.27
C ALA A 96 -30.86 -12.50 -13.99
N GLY A 97 -31.25 -12.43 -12.70
CA GLY A 97 -32.64 -12.20 -12.30
C GLY A 97 -33.18 -10.83 -12.72
N ARG A 98 -32.32 -9.81 -12.82
CA ARG A 98 -32.68 -8.48 -13.33
C ARG A 98 -32.80 -8.42 -14.86
N ARG A 99 -32.34 -9.44 -15.61
CA ARG A 99 -32.47 -9.54 -17.08
C ARG A 99 -33.72 -10.29 -17.53
N THR A 100 -34.41 -10.99 -16.64
CA THR A 100 -35.61 -11.79 -16.93
C THR A 100 -36.90 -11.15 -16.40
N ALA A 101 -36.84 -9.91 -15.92
CA ALA A 101 -37.97 -9.11 -15.45
C ALA A 101 -38.26 -7.95 -16.41
#